data_AF-A0A662TC44-F1
#
_entry.id   AF-A0A662TC44-F1
#
_cell.length_a   1.000
_cell.length_b   1.000
_cell.length_c   1.000
_cell.angle_alpha   90.00
_cell.angle_beta   90.00
_cell.angle_gamma   90.00
#
_symmetry.space_group_name_H-M   'P 1'
#
loop_
_entity.id
_entity.type
_entity.pdbx_description
1 polymer ?
#
loop_
_entity_poly.entity_id
_entity_poly.type
_entity_poly.pdbx_seq_one_letter_code
_entity_poly.pdbx_strand_id
1 'polypeptide(L)' 'YEQMPEPRFVIVVGACASSKGPFPESYSLVRVKDYMKVDMYIAGCPPKPEAQAYGILKLREKILQGEYHESK' A
#
# COMPACT_ATOMS: atom_id res chain seq x y z
N TYR A 1 -2.09 -8.53 -9.30
CA TYR A 1 -0.83 -7.80 -9.45
C TYR A 1 -0.13 -8.19 -10.75
N GLU A 2 0.13 -9.49 -10.97
CA GLU A 2 0.87 -9.99 -12.14
C GLU A 2 0.28 -9.62 -13.51
N GLN A 3 -1.04 -9.49 -13.62
CA GLN A 3 -1.74 -9.15 -14.86
C GLN A 3 -1.74 -7.65 -15.21
N MET A 4 -1.06 -6.81 -14.41
CA MET A 4 -0.95 -5.36 -14.69
C MET A 4 0.36 -5.08 -15.46
N PRO A 5 0.34 -4.25 -16.52
CA PRO A 5 1.54 -3.85 -17.25
C PRO A 5 2.45 -2.94 -16.41
N GLU A 6 3.74 -2.94 -16.72
CA GLU A 6 4.72 -2.04 -16.10
C GLU A 6 4.67 -0.63 -16.71
N PRO A 7 4.88 0.44 -15.91
CA PRO A 7 5.13 0.43 -14.46
C PRO A 7 3.85 0.30 -13.63
N ARG A 8 3.91 -0.49 -12.55
CA ARG A 8 2.79 -0.68 -11.60
C ARG A 8 3.21 -0.40 -10.15
N PHE A 9 2.25 0.06 -9.35
CA PHE A 9 2.48 0.48 -7.97
C PHE A 9 1.48 -0.14 -7.01
N VAL A 10 1.92 -0.43 -5.79
CA VAL A 10 1.10 -0.99 -4.72
C VAL A 10 1.03 -0.01 -3.55
N ILE A 11 -0.18 0.43 -3.23
CA ILE A 11 -0.47 1.22 -2.04
C ILE A 11 -1.26 0.35 -1.06
N VAL A 12 -0.79 0.27 0.18
CA VAL A 12 -1.56 -0.34 1.27
C VAL A 12 -2.39 0.72 1.96
N VAL A 13 -3.72 0.53 1.94
CA VAL A 13 -4.67 1.45 2.57
C VAL A 13 -5.26 0.83 3.82
N GLY A 14 -5.03 1.48 4.96
CA GLY A 14 -5.60 1.13 6.24
C GLY A 14 -4.85 0.04 7.01
N ALA A 15 -5.24 -0.11 8.29
CA ALA A 15 -4.57 -0.98 9.24
C ALA A 15 -4.74 -2.47 8.91
N CYS A 16 -5.88 -2.88 8.35
CA CYS A 16 -6.13 -4.28 8.00
C CYS A 16 -5.14 -4.81 6.97
N ALA A 17 -4.92 -4.08 5.88
CA ALA A 17 -3.98 -4.49 4.82
C ALA A 17 -2.50 -4.39 5.25
N SER A 18 -2.18 -3.48 6.17
CA SER A 18 -0.82 -3.29 6.69
C SER A 18 -0.41 -4.35 7.73
N SER A 19 -1.25 -4.54 8.75
CA SER A 19 -0.88 -5.29 9.97
C SER A 19 -2.01 -6.15 10.52
N LYS A 20 -3.01 -6.53 9.71
CA LYS A 20 -4.25 -7.22 10.13
C LYS A 20 -5.17 -6.37 11.02
N GLY A 21 -4.86 -5.09 11.19
CA GLY A 21 -5.70 -4.12 11.90
C GLY A 21 -6.03 -4.56 13.33
N PRO A 22 -7.31 -4.51 13.76
CA PRO A 22 -7.73 -4.91 15.10
C PRO A 22 -7.69 -6.44 15.33
N PHE A 23 -7.31 -7.24 14.33
CA PHE A 23 -7.33 -8.70 14.36
C PHE A 23 -5.93 -9.33 14.16
N PRO A 24 -4.91 -8.97 14.97
CA PRO A 24 -3.53 -9.41 14.76
C PRO A 24 -3.33 -10.93 14.82
N GLU A 25 -4.12 -11.62 15.65
CA GLU A 25 -4.02 -13.06 15.88
C GLU A 25 -4.93 -13.90 14.98
N SER A 26 -5.71 -13.27 14.10
CA SER A 26 -6.59 -14.02 13.19
C SER A 26 -5.77 -14.89 12.24
N TYR A 27 -6.12 -16.18 12.20
CA TYR A 27 -5.51 -17.19 11.32
C TYR A 27 -5.87 -16.98 9.85
N SER A 28 -6.98 -16.31 9.56
CA SER A 28 -7.49 -16.08 8.21
C SER A 28 -6.99 -14.77 7.59
N LEU A 29 -6.24 -13.95 8.35
CA LEU A 29 -5.73 -12.67 7.89
C LEU A 29 -4.24 -12.71 7.61
N VAL A 30 -3.83 -12.02 6.55
CA VAL A 30 -2.44 -11.88 6.09
C VAL A 30 -2.07 -10.40 5.94
N ARG A 31 -0.77 -10.11 5.96
CA ARG A 31 -0.26 -8.76 5.68
C ARG A 31 0.16 -8.69 4.22
N VAL A 32 -0.21 -7.62 3.52
CA VAL A 32 0.06 -7.47 2.09
C VAL A 32 1.57 -7.52 1.78
N LYS A 33 2.39 -6.95 2.66
CA LYS A 33 3.86 -6.93 2.52
C LYS A 33 4.52 -8.31 2.48
N ASP A 34 3.83 -9.34 2.97
CA ASP A 34 4.37 -10.70 3.00
C ASP A 34 4.24 -11.38 1.61
N TYR A 35 3.45 -10.82 0.69
CA TYR A 35 3.15 -11.39 -0.64
C TYR A 35 3.52 -10.49 -1.81
N MET A 36 3.59 -9.17 -1.62
CA MET A 36 3.93 -8.21 -2.67
C MET A 36 4.75 -7.04 -2.12
N LYS A 37 5.60 -6.47 -2.98
CA LYS A 37 6.32 -5.23 -2.68
C LYS A 37 5.32 -4.08 -2.58
N VAL A 38 5.41 -3.30 -1.51
CA VAL A 38 4.53 -2.16 -1.23
C VAL A 38 5.33 -0.87 -1.37
N ASP A 39 4.86 0.05 -2.21
CA ASP A 39 5.53 1.32 -2.47
C ASP A 39 5.22 2.38 -1.40
N MET A 40 4.04 2.28 -0.80
CA MET A 40 3.54 3.24 0.17
C MET A 40 2.43 2.68 1.06
N TYR A 41 2.35 3.20 2.29
CA TYR A 41 1.33 2.88 3.27
C TYR A 41 0.52 4.13 3.64
N ILE A 42 -0.81 4.00 3.66
CA ILE A 42 -1.74 5.01 4.16
C ILE A 42 -2.36 4.46 5.44
N ALA A 43 -1.96 5.00 6.59
CA ALA A 43 -2.45 4.55 7.90
C ALA A 43 -3.89 5.02 8.17
N GLY A 44 -4.69 4.16 8.83
CA GLY A 44 -6.02 4.52 9.33
C GLY A 44 -6.97 3.32 9.51
N CYS A 45 -8.06 3.51 10.27
CA CYS A 45 -9.08 2.49 10.50
C CYS A 45 -10.47 3.13 10.83
N PRO A 46 -11.17 3.72 9.85
CA PRO A 46 -10.78 3.90 8.46
C PRO A 46 -9.88 5.14 8.26
N PRO A 47 -9.01 5.17 7.23
CA PRO A 47 -8.23 6.35 6.90
C PRO A 47 -9.13 7.49 6.44
N LYS A 48 -8.89 8.70 6.98
CA LYS A 48 -9.61 9.91 6.58
C LYS A 48 -9.47 10.17 5.07
N PRO A 49 -10.49 10.74 4.40
CA PRO A 49 -10.41 11.06 2.97
C PRO A 49 -9.18 11.90 2.60
N GLU A 50 -8.81 12.87 3.45
CA GLU A 50 -7.65 13.74 3.23
C GLU A 50 -6.34 12.97 3.31
N ALA A 51 -6.24 11.97 4.19
CA ALA A 51 -5.08 11.11 4.29
C ALA A 51 -4.92 10.21 3.06
N GLN A 52 -6.03 9.76 2.47
CA GLN A 52 -6.01 9.01 1.22
C GLN A 52 -5.53 9.87 0.05
N ALA A 53 -6.09 11.08 -0.09
CA ALA A 53 -5.68 12.03 -1.11
C ALA A 53 -4.20 12.42 -0.97
N TYR A 54 -3.75 12.72 0.25
CA TYR A 54 -2.35 13.01 0.55
C TYR A 54 -1.43 11.86 0.18
N GLY A 55 -1.81 10.62 0.49
CA GLY A 55 -1.06 9.44 0.07
C GLY A 55 -0.89 9.38 -1.44
N ILE A 56 -1.97 9.50 -2.21
CA ILE A 56 -1.90 9.45 -3.68
C ILE A 56 -0.98 10.55 -4.24
N LEU A 57 -1.07 11.77 -3.70
CA LEU A 57 -0.18 12.87 -4.08
C LEU A 57 1.29 12.54 -3.76
N LYS A 58 1.57 11.97 -2.59
CA LYS A 58 2.92 11.56 -2.19
C LYS A 58 3.48 10.46 -3.10
N LEU A 59 2.65 9.49 -3.50
CA LEU A 59 3.07 8.47 -4.46
C LEU A 59 3.43 9.11 -5.81
N ARG A 60 2.62 10.06 -6.29
CA ARG A 60 2.92 10.79 -7.53
C ARG A 60 4.27 11.50 -7.47
N GLU A 61 4.60 12.13 -6.34
CA GLU A 61 5.92 12.75 -6.14
C GLU A 61 7.05 11.72 -6.22
N LYS A 62 6.92 10.56 -5.56
CA LYS A 62 7.91 9.48 -5.60
C LYS A 62 8.13 8.96 -7.03
N ILE A 63 7.05 8.81 -7.81
CA ILE A 63 7.13 8.39 -9.22
C ILE A 63 7.92 9.41 -10.05
N LEU A 64 7.65 10.70 -9.86
CA LEU A 64 8.36 11.78 -10.57
C LEU A 64 9.84 11.87 -10.18
N GLN A 65 10.19 11.49 -8.95
CA GLN A 65 11.57 11.44 -8.46
C GLN A 65 12.32 10.16 -8.90
N GLY A 66 11.64 9.19 -9.51
CA GLY A 66 12.22 7.87 -9.83
C GLY A 66 12.44 6.99 -8.60
N GLU A 67 11.84 7.35 -7.45
CA GLU A 67 11.96 6.62 -6.19
C GLU A 67 10.87 5.55 -6.06
N TYR A 68 10.84 4.60 -6.98
CA TYR A 68 9.94 3.45 -6.94
C TYR A 68 10.68 2.15 -7.24
N HIS A 69 10.12 1.03 -6.77
CA HIS A 69 10.70 -0.27 -7.04
C HIS A 69 10.30 -0.74 -8.44
N GLU A 70 11.26 -1.04 -9.30
CA GLU A 70 10.97 -1.80 -10.53
C GLU A 70 10.51 -3.21 -10.14
N SER A 71 9.34 -3.60 -10.63
CA SER A 71 8.81 -4.96 -10.51
C SER A 71 9.60 -5.90 -11.41
N LYS A 72 10.78 -6.34 -10.98
CA LYS A 72 11.39 -7.59 -11.45
C LYS A 72 10.71 -8.78 -10.79
#